data_AF-A0A382IIW4-F1
#
_entry.id   AF-A0A382IIW4-F1
#
_cell.length_a   1.000
_cell.length_b   1.000
_cell.length_c   1.000
_cell.angle_alpha   90.00
_cell.angle_beta   90.00
_cell.angle_gamma   90.00
#
_symmetry.space_group_name_H-M   'P 1'
#
loop_
_entity.id
_entity.type
_entity.pdbx_description
1 polymer ?
#
loop_
_entity_poly.entity_id
_entity_poly.type
_entity_poly.pdbx_seq_one_letter_code
_entity_poly.pdbx_strand_id
1 'polypeptide(L)'
;MASASTARTLAALLVVSCLSGLVLANDAGSGGDAGDSISTAVWLPASNATYYGNLTASSDNNDYYGVNMSTDTGIAVGLTSPSGADFDLLLYDSNG
;
A
#
# COMPACT_ATOMS: atom_id res chain seq x y z
N MET A 1 33.77 -14.64 16.06
CA MET A 1 32.60 -15.50 16.37
C MET A 1 31.63 -14.64 17.17
N ALA A 2 30.45 -14.33 16.63
CA ALA A 2 29.46 -13.59 17.40
C ALA A 2 29.08 -14.41 18.64
N SER A 3 29.08 -13.78 19.82
CA SER A 3 28.63 -14.44 21.05
C SER A 3 27.17 -14.84 20.90
N ALA A 4 26.76 -15.95 21.56
CA ALA A 4 25.37 -16.37 21.61
C ALA A 4 24.43 -15.24 22.10
N SER A 5 24.93 -14.33 22.94
CA SER A 5 24.20 -13.12 23.34
C SER A 5 24.01 -12.12 22.19
N THR A 6 25.05 -11.83 21.42
CA THR A 6 24.97 -10.95 20.23
C THR A 6 24.01 -11.48 19.19
N ALA A 7 24.03 -12.80 18.92
CA ALA A 7 23.13 -13.45 17.98
C ALA A 7 21.66 -13.38 18.44
N ARG A 8 21.40 -13.56 19.74
CA ARG A 8 20.04 -13.44 20.32
C ARG A 8 19.51 -12.01 20.25
N THR A 9 20.34 -11.00 20.49
CA THR A 9 19.94 -9.60 20.37
C THR A 9 19.61 -9.24 18.91
N LEU A 10 20.42 -9.69 17.94
CA LEU A 10 20.15 -9.49 16.51
C LEU A 10 18.87 -10.19 16.05
N ALA A 11 18.64 -11.44 16.48
CA ALA A 11 17.40 -12.16 16.18
C ALA A 11 16.17 -11.48 16.79
N ALA A 12 16.27 -10.97 18.02
CA ALA A 12 15.19 -10.23 18.66
C ALA A 12 14.88 -8.91 17.92
N LEU A 13 15.91 -8.15 17.52
CA LEU A 13 15.74 -6.94 16.71
C LEU A 13 15.10 -7.23 15.36
N LEU A 14 15.51 -8.31 14.69
CA LEU A 14 14.91 -8.75 13.43
C LEU A 14 13.43 -9.11 13.62
N VAL A 15 13.10 -9.94 14.60
CA VAL A 15 11.71 -10.34 14.88
C VAL A 15 10.84 -9.15 15.30
N VAL A 16 11.38 -8.23 16.10
CA VAL A 16 10.68 -6.99 16.48
C VAL A 16 10.48 -6.07 15.26
N SER A 17 11.45 -5.97 14.35
CA SER A 17 11.32 -5.22 13.10
C SER A 17 10.32 -5.84 12.11
N CYS A 18 10.17 -7.16 12.12
CA CYS A 18 9.11 -7.84 11.37
C CYS A 18 7.72 -7.62 11.99
N LEU A 19 7.65 -7.31 13.29
CA LEU A 19 6.39 -7.02 14.00
C LEU A 19 5.96 -5.55 13.86
N SER A 20 6.87 -4.63 13.51
CA SER A 20 6.51 -3.24 13.15
C SER A 20 5.75 -3.10 11.83
N GLY A 21 5.49 -4.20 11.11
CA GLY A 21 4.64 -4.25 9.92
C GLY A 21 3.14 -4.00 10.19
N LEU A 22 2.72 -3.75 11.44
CA LEU A 22 1.40 -3.23 11.80
C LEU A 22 1.27 -1.70 11.52
N VAL A 23 2.02 -1.18 10.55
CA VAL A 23 1.69 0.10 9.92
C VAL A 23 0.43 -0.14 9.08
N LEU A 24 -0.66 0.48 9.49
CA LEU A 24 -1.93 0.38 8.75
C LEU A 24 -1.77 0.93 7.33
N ALA A 25 -0.96 1.99 7.15
CA ALA A 25 -0.70 2.65 5.87
C ALA A 25 0.57 2.10 5.19
N ASN A 26 0.44 0.94 4.55
CA ASN A 26 1.52 0.27 3.81
C ASN A 26 1.10 -0.05 2.37
N ASP A 27 0.40 0.91 1.76
CA ASP A 27 0.01 0.90 0.35
C ASP A 27 -0.65 -0.43 -0.05
N ALA A 28 -1.74 -0.70 0.66
CA ALA A 28 -2.53 -1.93 0.57
C ALA A 28 -1.79 -3.23 0.91
N GLY A 29 -0.72 -3.17 1.70
CA GLY A 29 0.02 -4.36 2.10
C GLY A 29 1.00 -4.87 1.05
N SER A 30 1.39 -4.04 0.09
CA SER A 30 2.34 -4.39 -0.97
C SER A 30 3.74 -4.74 -0.43
N GLY A 31 4.07 -4.26 0.78
CA GLY A 31 5.41 -4.38 1.38
C GLY A 31 6.37 -3.28 0.93
N GLY A 32 5.88 -2.27 0.21
CA GLY A 32 6.60 -1.09 -0.25
C GLY A 32 5.62 -0.01 -0.70
N ASP A 33 6.08 0.89 -1.56
CA ASP A 33 5.27 1.93 -2.17
C ASP A 33 4.30 1.33 -3.21
N ALA A 34 3.13 1.95 -3.41
CA ALA A 34 2.34 1.63 -4.59
C ALA A 34 3.01 2.25 -5.83
N GLY A 35 2.75 1.69 -7.02
CA GLY A 35 3.44 2.15 -8.21
C GLY A 35 2.98 3.53 -8.67
N ASP A 36 3.88 4.33 -9.25
CA ASP A 36 3.60 5.65 -9.85
C ASP A 36 2.83 5.63 -11.18
N SER A 37 2.41 4.46 -11.68
CA SER A 37 1.76 4.33 -12.99
C SER A 37 0.83 3.13 -13.07
N ILE A 38 -0.06 3.12 -14.08
CA ILE A 38 -0.94 1.97 -14.38
C ILE A 38 -0.13 0.67 -14.55
N SER A 39 1.06 0.73 -15.16
CA SER A 39 1.89 -0.46 -15.41
C SER A 39 2.60 -1.02 -14.17
N THR A 40 2.73 -0.20 -13.13
CA THR A 40 3.39 -0.54 -11.86
C THR A 40 2.39 -0.68 -10.71
N ALA A 41 1.08 -0.64 -11.00
CA ALA A 41 0.02 -0.64 -10.02
C ALA A 41 0.05 -1.85 -9.08
N VAL A 42 -0.31 -1.64 -7.82
CA VAL A 42 -0.53 -2.71 -6.84
C VAL A 42 -1.88 -3.35 -7.10
N TRP A 43 -1.88 -4.66 -7.35
CA TRP A 43 -3.11 -5.40 -7.64
C TRP A 43 -3.84 -5.79 -6.36
N LEU A 44 -5.07 -5.30 -6.23
CA LEU A 44 -5.97 -5.57 -5.13
C LEU A 44 -6.91 -6.74 -5.46
N PRO A 45 -7.25 -7.59 -4.47
CA PRO A 45 -8.33 -8.55 -4.60
C PRO A 45 -9.65 -7.86 -4.99
N ALA A 46 -10.42 -8.48 -5.89
CA ALA A 46 -11.75 -8.03 -6.31
C ALA A 46 -12.83 -8.35 -5.26
N SER A 47 -12.63 -7.83 -4.04
CA SER A 47 -13.51 -7.98 -2.89
C SER A 47 -13.67 -6.65 -2.16
N ASN A 48 -14.80 -6.44 -1.49
CA ASN A 48 -15.03 -5.25 -0.68
C ASN A 48 -14.02 -5.17 0.46
N ALA A 49 -13.16 -4.16 0.44
CA ALA A 49 -12.12 -3.94 1.43
C ALA A 49 -11.79 -2.45 1.55
N THR A 50 -11.16 -2.10 2.67
CA THR A 50 -10.54 -0.80 2.89
C THR A 50 -9.04 -1.00 2.90
N TYR A 51 -8.35 -0.24 2.05
CA TYR A 51 -6.90 -0.19 2.01
C TYR A 51 -6.45 1.18 2.50
N TYR A 52 -5.29 1.21 3.13
CA TYR A 52 -4.65 2.44 3.58
C TYR A 52 -3.31 2.56 2.87
N GLY A 53 -2.93 3.79 2.57
CA GLY A 53 -1.66 4.15 1.96
C GLY A 53 -1.23 5.54 2.44
N ASN A 54 -0.07 5.99 1.99
CA ASN A 54 0.47 7.27 2.44
C ASN A 54 1.24 8.01 1.35
N LEU A 55 0.58 8.98 0.71
CA LEU A 55 1.24 9.90 -0.21
C LEU A 55 2.05 10.97 0.54
N THR A 56 3.29 11.19 0.11
CA THR A 56 4.16 12.25 0.64
C THR A 56 4.38 13.36 -0.37
N ALA A 57 3.69 14.49 -0.15
CA ALA A 57 3.76 15.65 -1.04
C ALA A 57 5.19 16.01 -1.46
N SER A 58 5.40 16.12 -2.78
CA SER A 58 6.66 16.48 -3.47
C SER A 58 7.68 15.35 -3.68
N SER A 59 7.52 14.19 -3.04
CA SER A 59 8.40 13.03 -3.25
C SER A 59 7.67 11.80 -3.75
N ASP A 60 6.38 11.71 -3.42
CA ASP A 60 5.48 10.64 -3.81
C ASP A 60 4.09 11.27 -3.97
N ASN A 61 3.62 11.26 -5.20
CA ASN A 61 2.47 12.05 -5.62
C ASN A 61 1.33 11.17 -6.14
N ASN A 62 1.59 9.90 -6.46
CA ASN A 62 0.58 9.03 -7.06
C ASN A 62 0.78 7.58 -6.63
N ASP A 63 -0.29 7.01 -6.07
CA ASP A 63 -0.39 5.58 -5.85
C ASP A 63 -1.36 4.98 -6.85
N TYR A 64 -0.90 4.05 -7.68
CA TYR A 64 -1.77 3.29 -8.57
C TYR A 64 -2.14 1.94 -7.98
N TYR A 65 -3.45 1.68 -7.95
CA TYR A 65 -4.03 0.40 -7.55
C TYR A 65 -4.88 -0.18 -8.69
N GLY A 66 -4.79 -1.49 -8.91
CA GLY A 66 -5.54 -2.20 -9.94
C GLY A 66 -6.52 -3.22 -9.34
N VAL A 67 -7.71 -3.34 -9.91
CA VAL A 67 -8.69 -4.40 -9.57
C VAL A 67 -9.14 -5.06 -10.87
N ASN A 68 -9.17 -6.39 -10.90
CA ASN A 68 -9.69 -7.11 -12.05
C ASN A 68 -11.22 -7.23 -11.95
N MET A 69 -11.94 -6.56 -12.83
CA MET A 69 -13.41 -6.55 -12.86
C MET A 69 -13.95 -7.67 -13.73
N SER A 70 -15.02 -8.33 -13.26
CA SER A 70 -15.76 -9.30 -14.09
C SER A 70 -16.75 -8.56 -15.00
N THR A 71 -17.10 -9.15 -16.13
CA THR A 71 -18.12 -8.59 -17.03
C THR A 71 -19.43 -8.34 -16.28
N ASP A 72 -20.14 -7.28 -16.65
CA ASP A 72 -21.43 -6.88 -16.06
C ASP A 72 -21.41 -6.61 -14.54
N THR A 73 -20.23 -6.25 -14.00
CA THR A 73 -20.08 -5.79 -12.61
C THR A 73 -19.74 -4.30 -12.55
N GLY A 74 -20.11 -3.64 -11.46
CA GLY A 74 -19.78 -2.24 -11.18
C GLY A 74 -18.81 -2.11 -10.01
N ILE A 75 -18.05 -1.02 -10.00
CA ILE A 75 -17.16 -0.67 -8.89
C ILE A 75 -17.67 0.62 -8.23
N ALA A 76 -17.58 0.66 -6.90
CA ALA A 76 -17.77 1.88 -6.11
C ALA A 76 -16.50 2.08 -5.28
N VAL A 77 -15.92 3.27 -5.38
CA VAL A 77 -14.67 3.61 -4.69
C VAL A 77 -14.91 4.91 -3.92
N GLY A 78 -14.34 4.99 -2.72
CA GLY A 78 -14.35 6.19 -1.90
C GLY A 78 -12.96 6.47 -1.37
N LEU A 79 -12.58 7.74 -1.36
CA LEU A 79 -11.32 8.21 -0.79
C LEU A 79 -11.63 8.96 0.52
N THR A 80 -10.93 8.60 1.59
CA THR A 80 -10.97 9.33 2.86
C THR A 80 -9.60 9.94 3.10
N SER A 81 -9.55 11.27 3.14
CA SER A 81 -8.31 12.04 3.29
C SER A 81 -8.26 12.74 4.66
N PRO A 82 -7.06 12.97 5.23
CA PRO A 82 -6.90 13.81 6.41
C PRO A 82 -7.42 15.24 6.18
N SER A 83 -7.88 15.90 7.24
CA SER A 83 -8.32 17.31 7.15
C SER A 83 -7.20 18.21 6.65
N GLY A 84 -7.48 19.00 5.61
CA GLY A 84 -6.52 19.92 5.00
C GLY A 84 -5.56 19.28 3.99
N ALA A 85 -5.65 17.96 3.77
CA ALA A 85 -5.03 17.31 2.63
C ALA A 85 -5.91 17.46 1.39
N ASP A 86 -5.27 17.58 0.23
CA ASP A 86 -5.91 17.67 -1.08
C ASP A 86 -5.47 16.47 -1.92
N PHE A 87 -6.29 15.43 -1.90
CA PHE A 87 -6.07 14.21 -2.66
C PHE A 87 -7.28 13.94 -3.53
N ASP A 88 -7.02 13.60 -4.78
CA ASP A 88 -8.04 13.26 -5.77
C ASP A 88 -8.07 11.76 -6.01
N LEU A 89 -9.27 11.26 -6.31
CA LEU A 89 -9.45 9.89 -6.76
C LEU A 89 -9.74 9.89 -8.26
N LEU A 90 -8.88 9.22 -9.03
CA LEU A 90 -9.04 9.05 -10.47
C LEU A 90 -9.27 7.57 -10.77
N LEU A 91 -10.21 7.28 -11.66
CA LEU A 91 -10.53 5.93 -12.10
C LEU A 91 -10.29 5.83 -13.61
N TYR A 92 -9.40 4.91 -13.98
CA TYR A 92 -9.01 4.63 -15.35
C TYR A 92 -9.45 3.22 -15.73
N ASP A 93 -9.63 2.98 -17.03
CA ASP A 93 -9.63 1.60 -17.53
C ASP A 93 -8.19 1.14 -17.82
N SER A 94 -8.01 -0.09 -18.30
CA SER A 94 -6.67 -0.64 -18.56
C SER A 94 -5.86 0.10 -19.63
N ASN A 95 -6.49 0.99 -20.41
CA ASN A 95 -5.87 1.79 -21.46
C ASN A 95 -5.48 3.21 -20.98
N GLY A 96 -5.78 3.58 -19.74
CA GLY A 96 -5.59 4.93 -19.20
C GLY A 96 -6.74 5.86 -19.48
#